data_AF-A0A351JZ12-F1
#
_entry.id   AF-A0A351JZ12-F1
#
_cell.length_a   1.000
_cell.length_b   1.000
_cell.length_c   1.000
_cell.angle_alpha   90.00
_cell.angle_beta   90.00
_cell.angle_gamma   90.00
#
_symmetry.space_group_name_H-M   'P 1'
#
loop_
_entity.id
_entity.type
_entity.pdbx_description
1 polymer ?
#
loop_
_entity_poly.entity_id
_entity_poly.type
_entity_poly.pdbx_seq_one_letter_code
_entity_poly.pdbx_strand_id
1 'polypeptide(L)'
;FIENAIYWLTEFHIDALRLDALHAILDISSYPFLEELALVFHEQAAQMKRQAYLIGESAANDARIVRSRNLGGYGLDAQWNDDFHHSLHVLLTGEQPGYYQDFGQLQHLAKAFEEGFVYSGQYSRHRQRRHGVSSKDIPAHRLVTFAQNHDQIGNRFNSERLSQIVPFEALKLAAGIVLLSPFIPLLFMGEEYGETAPFPYFISHSDPDLIEAVRKGRQDEFAAFHWQGKSPDPQDEATYSRAKLNHNLRCNGQHRVLLEFHKQLVRLRKETPALAYLSKDNTDIRAIEKHKLLLLHRWKGDNEVIVLFSLNNNQTAITLPVPAGRWQKWLDSAEERWQGKGSIVPERLSSKGEAAITLGPWSFALFIKET
;
A
#
# COMPACT_ATOMS: atom_id res chain seq x y z
N PHE A 1 1.14 -2.15 29.78
CA PHE A 1 0.94 -2.18 28.32
C PHE A 1 0.01 -3.30 27.87
N ILE A 2 0.27 -4.57 28.19
CA ILE A 2 -0.61 -5.69 27.80
C ILE A 2 -2.05 -5.50 28.29
N GLU A 3 -2.24 -5.14 29.56
CA GLU A 3 -3.57 -4.84 30.11
C GLU A 3 -4.32 -3.75 29.34
N ASN A 4 -3.62 -2.77 28.76
CA ASN A 4 -4.25 -1.75 27.93
C ASN A 4 -4.75 -2.31 26.60
N ALA A 5 -3.99 -3.22 25.97
CA ALA A 5 -4.45 -3.91 24.76
C ALA A 5 -5.66 -4.79 25.04
N ILE A 6 -5.66 -5.51 26.17
CA ILE A 6 -6.82 -6.28 26.65
C ILE A 6 -8.01 -5.36 26.89
N TYR A 7 -7.81 -4.22 27.55
CA TYR A 7 -8.88 -3.27 27.86
C TYR A 7 -9.60 -2.75 26.60
N TRP A 8 -8.86 -2.44 25.52
CA TRP A 8 -9.48 -2.08 24.23
C TRP A 8 -10.29 -3.23 23.61
N LEU A 9 -9.80 -4.46 23.75
CA LEU A 9 -10.49 -5.65 23.26
C LEU A 9 -11.76 -5.95 24.08
N THR A 10 -11.70 -5.82 25.41
CA THR A 10 -12.78 -6.23 26.32
C THR A 10 -13.83 -5.14 26.53
N GLU A 11 -13.43 -3.89 26.79
CA GLU A 11 -14.38 -2.82 27.14
C GLU A 11 -14.93 -2.11 25.90
N PHE A 12 -14.08 -1.91 24.90
CA PHE A 12 -14.46 -1.19 23.66
C PHE A 12 -14.77 -2.11 22.50
N HIS A 13 -14.59 -3.42 22.70
CA HIS A 13 -14.87 -4.43 21.71
C HIS A 13 -14.14 -4.20 20.37
N ILE A 14 -12.93 -3.64 20.39
CA ILE A 14 -12.14 -3.41 19.20
C ILE A 14 -11.71 -4.74 18.56
N ASP A 15 -11.91 -4.88 17.25
CA ASP A 15 -11.56 -6.11 16.51
C ASP A 15 -10.08 -6.18 16.08
N ALA A 16 -9.36 -5.07 16.10
CA ALA A 16 -7.93 -5.08 15.77
C ALA A 16 -7.18 -3.90 16.38
N LEU A 17 -5.93 -4.13 16.80
CA LEU A 17 -5.00 -3.07 17.19
C LEU A 17 -3.86 -2.99 16.18
N ARG A 18 -3.58 -1.77 15.69
CA ARG A 18 -2.35 -1.48 14.95
C ARG A 18 -1.31 -0.97 15.94
N LEU A 19 -0.22 -1.71 16.09
CA LEU A 19 0.87 -1.39 17.00
C LEU A 19 1.91 -0.51 16.30
N ASP A 20 2.11 0.68 16.84
CA ASP A 20 3.00 1.73 16.31
C ASP A 20 4.48 1.38 16.50
N ALA A 21 5.28 1.71 15.49
CA ALA A 21 6.74 1.73 15.49
C ALA A 21 7.40 0.57 16.25
N LEU A 22 7.04 -0.68 15.93
CA LEU A 22 7.51 -1.87 16.66
C LEU A 22 9.03 -2.01 16.72
N HIS A 23 9.73 -1.47 15.73
CA HIS A 23 11.19 -1.43 15.66
C HIS A 23 11.84 -0.53 16.73
N ALA A 24 11.07 0.37 17.36
CA ALA A 24 11.50 1.22 18.46
C ALA A 24 11.26 0.58 19.84
N ILE A 25 10.54 -0.55 19.91
CA ILE A 25 10.36 -1.31 21.14
C ILE A 25 11.60 -2.19 21.35
N LEU A 26 12.49 -1.73 22.24
CA LEU A 26 13.72 -2.42 22.57
C LEU A 26 13.51 -3.36 23.75
N ASP A 27 13.52 -4.66 23.47
CA ASP A 27 13.41 -5.70 24.49
C ASP A 27 14.40 -6.83 24.20
N ILE A 28 15.26 -7.11 25.18
CA ILE A 28 16.29 -8.15 25.12
C ILE A 28 15.99 -9.34 26.04
N SER A 29 14.78 -9.40 26.59
CA SER A 29 14.34 -10.51 27.42
C SER A 29 14.23 -11.81 26.60
N SER A 30 14.31 -12.95 27.29
CA SER A 30 14.15 -14.27 26.68
C SER A 30 12.72 -14.54 26.19
N TYR A 31 11.76 -13.75 26.66
CA TYR A 31 10.37 -13.78 26.22
C TYR A 31 9.91 -12.35 25.92
N PRO A 32 10.18 -11.85 24.70
CA PRO A 32 9.98 -10.45 24.37
C PRO A 32 8.52 -10.02 24.50
N PHE A 33 8.32 -8.77 24.93
CA PHE A 33 7.02 -8.13 25.12
C PHE A 33 6.06 -8.33 23.94
N LEU A 34 6.55 -8.27 22.69
CA LEU A 34 5.69 -8.46 21.52
C LEU A 34 5.15 -9.89 21.38
N GLU A 35 5.94 -10.89 21.78
CA GLU A 35 5.49 -12.28 21.79
C GLU A 35 4.48 -12.52 22.92
N GLU A 36 4.73 -11.95 24.10
CA GLU A 36 3.81 -12.01 25.25
C GLU A 36 2.48 -11.31 24.94
N LEU A 37 2.54 -10.09 24.41
CA LEU A 37 1.37 -9.34 24.00
C LEU A 37 0.50 -10.12 23.01
N ALA A 38 1.11 -10.70 21.97
CA ALA A 38 0.38 -11.46 20.97
C ALA A 38 -0.31 -12.68 21.58
N LEU A 39 0.40 -13.46 22.40
CA LEU A 39 -0.17 -14.62 23.07
C LEU A 39 -1.37 -14.24 23.94
N VAL A 40 -1.18 -13.30 24.86
CA VAL A 40 -2.22 -12.93 25.84
C VAL A 40 -3.43 -12.31 25.14
N PHE A 41 -3.21 -11.47 24.13
CA PHE A 41 -4.29 -10.85 23.35
C PHE A 41 -5.14 -11.90 22.60
N HIS A 42 -4.48 -12.88 21.93
CA HIS A 42 -5.18 -13.94 21.21
C HIS A 42 -5.89 -14.92 22.16
N GLU A 43 -5.31 -15.24 23.32
CA GLU A 43 -5.97 -16.03 24.35
C GLU A 43 -7.23 -15.34 24.87
N GLN A 44 -7.16 -14.04 25.15
CA GLN A 44 -8.33 -13.26 25.57
C GLN A 44 -9.41 -13.23 24.49
N ALA A 45 -9.05 -13.01 23.22
CA ALA A 45 -9.99 -13.03 22.10
C ALA A 45 -10.68 -14.39 21.96
N ALA A 46 -9.92 -15.48 22.12
CA ALA A 46 -10.44 -16.84 22.08
C ALA A 46 -11.42 -17.12 23.23
N GLN A 47 -11.12 -16.68 24.46
CA GLN A 47 -12.04 -16.79 25.61
C GLN A 47 -13.36 -16.05 25.36
N MET A 48 -13.30 -14.91 24.68
CA MET A 48 -14.47 -14.13 24.26
C MET A 48 -15.19 -14.73 23.04
N LYS A 49 -14.65 -15.78 22.41
CA LYS A 49 -15.11 -16.36 21.14
C LYS A 49 -15.19 -15.33 20.02
N ARG A 50 -14.22 -14.42 19.96
CA ARG A 50 -14.11 -13.39 18.94
C ARG A 50 -12.84 -13.55 18.13
N GLN A 51 -12.90 -13.11 16.88
CA GLN A 51 -11.70 -12.89 16.09
C GLN A 51 -11.19 -11.48 16.40
N ALA A 52 -9.91 -11.37 16.76
CA ALA A 52 -9.26 -10.09 16.93
C ALA A 52 -7.83 -10.16 16.38
N TYR A 53 -7.31 -9.03 15.89
CA TYR A 53 -6.05 -9.00 15.15
C TYR A 53 -5.04 -8.00 15.72
N LEU A 54 -3.77 -8.35 15.70
CA LEU A 54 -2.65 -7.45 15.96
C LEU A 54 -1.87 -7.19 14.68
N ILE A 55 -1.78 -5.93 14.29
CA ILE A 55 -1.12 -5.49 13.06
C ILE A 55 0.07 -4.60 13.42
N GLY A 56 1.28 -5.02 13.07
CA GLY A 56 2.48 -4.25 13.36
C GLY A 56 2.80 -3.19 12.31
N GLU A 57 3.27 -2.03 12.72
CA GLU A 57 4.03 -1.12 11.84
C GLU A 57 5.52 -1.20 12.22
N SER A 58 6.36 -1.47 11.23
CA SER A 58 7.79 -1.64 11.45
C SER A 58 8.61 -1.34 10.20
N ALA A 59 9.51 -0.36 10.33
CA ALA A 59 10.48 -0.03 9.30
C ALA A 59 11.71 -0.97 9.30
N ALA A 60 11.69 -2.09 10.02
CA ALA A 60 12.85 -2.97 10.18
C ALA A 60 12.98 -4.07 9.09
N ASN A 61 11.91 -4.36 8.33
CA ASN A 61 11.80 -5.54 7.48
C ASN A 61 12.16 -6.84 8.23
N ASP A 62 11.64 -6.97 9.45
CA ASP A 62 11.85 -8.13 10.31
C ASP A 62 10.68 -9.10 10.22
N ALA A 63 10.87 -10.20 9.48
CA ALA A 63 9.84 -11.21 9.29
C ALA A 63 9.43 -11.92 10.60
N ARG A 64 10.19 -11.80 11.70
CA ARG A 64 9.82 -12.37 13.00
C ARG A 64 8.53 -11.79 13.54
N ILE A 65 8.19 -10.53 13.23
CA ILE A 65 6.99 -9.85 13.72
C ILE A 65 5.75 -10.69 13.43
N VAL A 66 5.61 -11.15 12.20
CA VAL A 66 4.43 -11.89 11.73
C VAL A 66 4.68 -13.39 11.53
N ARG A 67 5.89 -13.89 11.79
CA ARG A 67 6.16 -15.33 11.77
C ARG A 67 5.50 -15.98 12.98
N SER A 68 5.02 -17.22 12.83
CA SER A 68 4.40 -17.95 13.93
C SER A 68 5.40 -18.26 15.04
N ARG A 69 4.91 -18.37 16.28
CA ARG A 69 5.73 -18.70 17.45
C ARG A 69 6.45 -20.05 17.32
N ASN A 70 5.79 -21.04 16.72
CA ASN A 70 6.39 -22.35 16.44
C ASN A 70 7.60 -22.29 15.50
N LEU A 71 7.77 -21.19 14.76
CA LEU A 71 8.90 -20.93 13.87
C LEU A 71 9.82 -19.81 14.41
N GLY A 72 9.68 -19.42 15.68
CA GLY A 72 10.51 -18.39 16.33
C GLY A 72 10.12 -16.94 15.99
N GLY A 73 8.88 -16.68 15.59
CA GLY A 73 8.34 -15.32 15.46
C GLY A 73 7.46 -14.89 16.64
N TYR A 74 7.05 -13.62 16.64
CA TYR A 74 6.21 -13.03 17.69
C TYR A 74 4.73 -13.36 17.51
N GLY A 75 4.31 -13.78 16.30
CA GLY A 75 2.97 -14.27 16.06
C GLY A 75 1.90 -13.21 15.82
N LEU A 76 2.27 -11.97 15.48
CA LEU A 76 1.28 -10.97 15.05
C LEU A 76 0.60 -11.42 13.73
N ASP A 77 -0.61 -10.92 13.50
CA ASP A 77 -1.47 -11.35 12.41
C ASP A 77 -1.04 -10.75 11.07
N ALA A 78 -0.61 -9.50 11.06
CA ALA A 78 -0.07 -8.84 9.88
C ALA A 78 0.92 -7.73 10.23
N GLN A 79 1.60 -7.22 9.21
CA GLN A 79 2.40 -5.99 9.34
C GLN A 79 2.27 -5.10 8.11
N TRP A 80 2.46 -3.81 8.32
CA TRP A 80 2.62 -2.85 7.23
C TRP A 80 3.88 -3.18 6.43
N ASN A 81 3.77 -3.05 5.11
CA ASN A 81 4.83 -3.26 4.16
C ASN A 81 5.11 -1.96 3.38
N ASP A 82 5.91 -1.08 3.98
CA ASP A 82 6.24 0.21 3.38
C ASP A 82 7.06 0.06 2.09
N ASP A 83 7.85 -1.01 1.92
CA ASP A 83 8.61 -1.26 0.70
C ASP A 83 7.72 -1.30 -0.56
N PHE A 84 6.49 -1.83 -0.42
CA PHE A 84 5.48 -1.79 -1.47
C PHE A 84 5.07 -0.35 -1.78
N HIS A 85 4.73 0.43 -0.75
CA HIS A 85 4.37 1.84 -0.86
C HIS A 85 5.49 2.64 -1.52
N HIS A 86 6.72 2.54 -1.02
CA HIS A 86 7.86 3.28 -1.53
C HIS A 86 8.13 2.96 -2.99
N SER A 87 8.12 1.67 -3.36
CA SER A 87 8.28 1.26 -4.75
C SER A 87 7.21 1.86 -5.66
N LEU A 88 5.95 1.81 -5.23
CA LEU A 88 4.84 2.40 -5.98
C LEU A 88 4.97 3.92 -6.10
N HIS A 89 5.23 4.62 -4.99
CA HIS A 89 5.33 6.08 -4.95
C HIS A 89 6.42 6.61 -5.88
N VAL A 90 7.62 6.01 -5.85
CA VAL A 90 8.73 6.44 -6.73
C VAL A 90 8.41 6.20 -8.20
N LEU A 91 7.74 5.09 -8.53
CA LEU A 91 7.34 4.81 -9.90
C LEU A 91 6.26 5.76 -10.42
N LEU A 92 5.37 6.26 -9.55
CA LEU A 92 4.31 7.20 -9.91
C LEU A 92 4.78 8.66 -9.97
N THR A 93 5.69 9.06 -9.08
CA THR A 93 6.08 10.47 -8.90
C THR A 93 7.46 10.80 -9.43
N GLY A 94 8.36 9.82 -9.51
CA GLY A 94 9.78 10.03 -9.77
C GLY A 94 10.58 10.60 -8.60
N GLU A 95 9.95 10.88 -7.45
CA GLU A 95 10.63 11.43 -6.27
C GLU A 95 11.64 10.42 -5.71
N GLN A 96 12.88 10.84 -5.45
CA GLN A 96 13.92 10.01 -4.82
C GLN A 96 14.64 10.64 -3.59
N PRO A 97 14.13 11.66 -2.87
CA PRO A 97 14.78 12.12 -1.63
C PRO A 97 14.55 11.14 -0.47
N GLY A 98 15.41 11.18 0.54
CA GLY A 98 15.23 10.40 1.78
C GLY A 98 15.22 8.89 1.54
N TYR A 99 14.24 8.18 2.12
CA TYR A 99 14.11 6.72 1.96
C TYR A 99 13.68 6.29 0.55
N TYR A 100 13.13 7.19 -0.27
CA TYR A 100 12.70 6.86 -1.64
C TYR A 100 13.86 6.53 -2.60
N GLN A 101 15.07 7.02 -2.32
CA GLN A 101 16.26 6.76 -3.14
C GLN A 101 16.57 5.25 -3.33
N ASP A 102 16.05 4.42 -2.43
CA ASP A 102 16.27 2.99 -2.39
C ASP A 102 15.30 2.20 -3.31
N PHE A 103 14.30 2.84 -3.96
CA PHE A 103 13.16 2.17 -4.59
C PHE A 103 12.87 2.49 -6.08
N GLY A 104 13.80 3.07 -6.84
CA GLY A 104 13.53 3.60 -8.20
C GLY A 104 13.34 2.65 -9.40
N GLN A 105 13.28 1.32 -9.20
CA GLN A 105 13.18 0.33 -10.29
C GLN A 105 11.84 -0.41 -10.26
N LEU A 106 11.31 -0.79 -11.42
CA LEU A 106 10.05 -1.54 -11.51
C LEU A 106 10.19 -2.93 -10.84
N GLN A 107 11.38 -3.52 -10.94
CA GLN A 107 11.77 -4.72 -10.20
C GLN A 107 11.51 -4.63 -8.69
N HIS A 108 11.64 -3.45 -8.06
CA HIS A 108 11.36 -3.33 -6.62
C HIS A 108 9.87 -3.59 -6.35
N LEU A 109 8.97 -3.00 -7.14
CA LEU A 109 7.54 -3.26 -7.00
C LEU A 109 7.21 -4.73 -7.31
N ALA A 110 7.80 -5.32 -8.37
CA ALA A 110 7.59 -6.75 -8.67
C ALA A 110 8.07 -7.66 -7.53
N LYS A 111 9.24 -7.39 -6.93
CA LYS A 111 9.71 -8.11 -5.74
C LYS A 111 8.79 -7.92 -4.55
N ALA A 112 8.22 -6.73 -4.34
CA ALA A 112 7.26 -6.51 -3.28
C ALA A 112 5.99 -7.37 -3.45
N PHE A 113 5.55 -7.60 -4.69
CA PHE A 113 4.48 -8.55 -5.01
C PHE A 113 4.87 -10.02 -4.79
N GLU A 114 6.07 -10.41 -5.23
CA GLU A 114 6.54 -11.80 -5.19
C GLU A 114 6.94 -12.27 -3.78
N GLU A 115 7.65 -11.43 -3.03
CA GLU A 115 8.22 -11.78 -1.73
C GLU A 115 7.55 -11.05 -0.57
N GLY A 116 7.14 -9.79 -0.77
CA GLY A 116 6.74 -8.87 0.30
C GLY A 116 7.78 -7.77 0.48
N PHE A 117 8.89 -8.06 1.14
CA PHE A 117 9.95 -7.08 1.36
C PHE A 117 10.85 -6.96 0.13
N VAL A 118 11.19 -5.73 -0.24
CA VAL A 118 12.18 -5.45 -1.27
C VAL A 118 13.58 -5.59 -0.68
N TYR A 119 13.79 -5.06 0.52
CA TYR A 119 15.05 -5.20 1.25
C TYR A 119 15.01 -6.46 2.13
N SER A 120 15.78 -7.46 1.72
CA SER A 120 15.91 -8.78 2.34
C SER A 120 17.37 -9.13 2.71
N GLY A 121 18.18 -8.12 3.04
CA GLY A 121 19.59 -8.23 3.44
C GLY A 121 20.58 -7.47 2.55
N GLN A 122 20.09 -6.80 1.50
CA GLN A 122 20.88 -5.92 0.64
C GLN A 122 21.30 -4.65 1.41
N TYR A 123 22.34 -3.95 0.91
CA TYR A 123 22.75 -2.66 1.46
C TYR A 123 21.77 -1.56 1.03
N SER A 124 21.17 -0.87 1.99
CA SER A 124 20.33 0.31 1.78
C SER A 124 21.22 1.56 1.75
N ARG A 125 21.10 2.37 0.69
CA ARG A 125 21.84 3.62 0.58
C ARG A 125 21.31 4.65 1.56
N HIS A 126 19.99 4.69 1.76
CA HIS A 126 19.40 5.59 2.74
C HIS A 126 19.88 5.28 4.17
N ARG A 127 19.84 4.00 4.57
CA ARG A 127 20.17 3.58 5.94
C ARG A 127 21.66 3.38 6.19
N GLN A 128 22.49 3.39 5.15
CA GLN A 128 23.94 3.17 5.20
C GLN A 128 24.32 1.85 5.91
N ARG A 129 23.52 0.80 5.71
CA ARG A 129 23.73 -0.54 6.27
C ARG A 129 22.94 -1.59 5.50
N ARG A 130 23.25 -2.87 5.74
CA ARG A 130 22.38 -3.98 5.31
C ARG A 130 21.03 -3.89 6.01
N HIS A 131 19.95 -4.14 5.27
CA HIS A 131 18.60 -3.95 5.77
C HIS A 131 17.68 -5.13 5.43
N GLY A 132 16.85 -5.50 6.40
CA GLY A 132 15.81 -6.51 6.29
C GLY A 132 16.30 -7.95 6.27
N VAL A 133 15.34 -8.86 6.36
CA VAL A 133 15.49 -10.29 6.13
C VAL A 133 14.50 -10.74 5.06
N SER A 134 14.65 -11.94 4.50
CA SER A 134 13.66 -12.44 3.54
C SER A 134 12.29 -12.64 4.21
N SER A 135 11.25 -12.23 3.51
CA SER A 135 9.84 -12.50 3.85
C SER A 135 9.15 -13.40 2.82
N LYS A 136 9.93 -14.09 1.96
CA LYS A 136 9.40 -14.96 0.91
C LYS A 136 8.42 -16.01 1.44
N ASP A 137 8.69 -16.55 2.62
CA ASP A 137 7.84 -17.57 3.27
C ASP A 137 6.67 -17.00 4.09
N ILE A 138 6.59 -15.68 4.27
CA ILE A 138 5.50 -15.03 4.98
C ILE A 138 4.26 -14.98 4.07
N PRO A 139 3.09 -15.51 4.48
CA PRO A 139 1.90 -15.52 3.64
C PRO A 139 1.38 -14.11 3.28
N ALA A 140 0.72 -13.98 2.12
CA ALA A 140 0.22 -12.69 1.62
C ALA A 140 -0.77 -12.00 2.59
N HIS A 141 -1.62 -12.77 3.27
CA HIS A 141 -2.57 -12.24 4.26
C HIS A 141 -1.92 -11.70 5.54
N ARG A 142 -0.60 -11.80 5.70
CA ARG A 142 0.15 -11.20 6.82
C ARG A 142 0.84 -9.88 6.44
N LEU A 143 0.58 -9.37 5.24
CA LEU A 143 1.17 -8.13 4.74
C LEU A 143 0.06 -7.14 4.41
N VAL A 144 0.20 -5.93 4.93
CA VAL A 144 -0.69 -4.80 4.66
C VAL A 144 0.02 -3.84 3.71
N THR A 145 -0.60 -3.53 2.58
CA THR A 145 -0.05 -2.66 1.54
C THR A 145 -0.98 -1.50 1.25
N PHE A 146 -0.40 -0.35 0.87
CA PHE A 146 -1.13 0.89 0.66
C PHE A 146 -0.39 1.79 -0.33
N ALA A 147 -1.13 2.69 -0.98
CA ALA A 147 -0.56 3.82 -1.71
C ALA A 147 -0.50 5.08 -0.83
N GLN A 148 -1.37 5.18 0.18
CA GLN A 148 -1.37 6.29 1.13
C GLN A 148 -1.68 5.81 2.55
N ASN A 149 -1.09 6.48 3.54
CA ASN A 149 -1.48 6.41 4.94
C ASN A 149 -1.18 7.77 5.61
N HIS A 150 -1.35 7.88 6.92
CA HIS A 150 -1.13 9.14 7.63
C HIS A 150 0.33 9.62 7.59
N ASP A 151 1.32 8.72 7.69
CA ASP A 151 2.75 9.06 7.62
C ASP A 151 3.18 9.48 6.22
N GLN A 152 2.80 8.69 5.21
CA GLN A 152 3.22 8.89 3.83
C GLN A 152 2.66 10.18 3.23
N ILE A 153 1.61 10.74 3.85
CA ILE A 153 1.10 12.09 3.58
C ILE A 153 1.70 13.09 4.57
N GLY A 154 1.49 12.91 5.87
CA GLY A 154 1.76 13.92 6.91
C GLY A 154 3.23 14.21 7.18
N ASN A 155 4.14 13.31 6.81
CA ASN A 155 5.58 13.54 6.89
C ASN A 155 6.14 14.26 5.66
N ARG A 156 5.33 14.50 4.62
CA ARG A 156 5.71 15.36 3.48
C ARG A 156 5.65 16.82 3.90
N PHE A 157 6.53 17.63 3.33
CA PHE A 157 6.66 19.06 3.64
C PHE A 157 5.34 19.85 3.53
N ASN A 158 4.60 19.66 2.44
CA ASN A 158 3.28 20.28 2.22
C ASN A 158 2.12 19.36 2.60
N SER A 159 2.41 18.14 3.08
CA SER A 159 1.43 17.12 3.44
C SER A 159 0.39 16.83 2.34
N GLU A 160 0.86 16.89 1.10
CA GLU A 160 0.07 16.66 -0.11
C GLU A 160 -0.31 15.18 -0.24
N ARG A 161 -1.55 14.93 -0.65
CA ARG A 161 -2.00 13.60 -1.04
C ARG A 161 -1.49 13.25 -2.45
N LEU A 162 -1.51 11.97 -2.78
CA LEU A 162 -1.19 11.48 -4.12
C LEU A 162 -2.04 12.21 -5.19
N SER A 163 -3.32 12.47 -4.90
CA SER A 163 -4.25 13.25 -5.74
C SER A 163 -3.81 14.66 -6.12
N GLN A 164 -2.82 15.23 -5.42
CA GLN A 164 -2.27 16.56 -5.69
C GLN A 164 -0.94 16.51 -6.44
N ILE A 165 -0.29 15.35 -6.51
CA ILE A 165 1.08 15.21 -7.03
C ILE A 165 1.21 14.24 -8.21
N VAL A 166 0.13 13.52 -8.58
CA VAL A 166 0.09 12.70 -9.79
C VAL A 166 -1.17 12.96 -10.63
N PRO A 167 -1.15 12.67 -11.94
CA PRO A 167 -2.34 12.76 -12.78
C PRO A 167 -3.46 11.81 -12.36
N PHE A 168 -4.71 12.15 -12.72
CA PHE A 168 -5.89 11.33 -12.43
C PHE A 168 -5.77 9.86 -12.88
N GLU A 169 -5.13 9.62 -14.02
CA GLU A 169 -4.86 8.26 -14.52
C GLU A 169 -3.96 7.46 -13.57
N ALA A 170 -2.90 8.10 -13.05
CA ALA A 170 -2.00 7.49 -12.09
C ALA A 170 -2.68 7.18 -10.74
N LEU A 171 -3.72 7.94 -10.34
CA LEU A 171 -4.54 7.60 -9.16
C LEU A 171 -5.34 6.31 -9.37
N LYS A 172 -6.00 6.17 -10.53
CA LYS A 172 -6.70 4.93 -10.89
C LYS A 172 -5.72 3.76 -10.95
N LEU A 173 -4.52 3.99 -11.49
CA LEU A 173 -3.46 2.98 -11.54
C LEU A 173 -2.99 2.54 -10.15
N ALA A 174 -2.73 3.50 -9.24
CA ALA A 174 -2.34 3.22 -7.86
C ALA A 174 -3.41 2.38 -7.14
N ALA A 175 -4.68 2.77 -7.27
CA ALA A 175 -5.81 2.03 -6.72
C ALA A 175 -5.88 0.59 -7.27
N GLY A 176 -5.67 0.41 -8.58
CA GLY A 176 -5.60 -0.91 -9.21
C GLY A 176 -4.46 -1.77 -8.66
N ILE A 177 -3.25 -1.21 -8.54
CA ILE A 177 -2.07 -1.91 -8.02
C ILE A 177 -2.31 -2.38 -6.57
N VAL A 178 -2.86 -1.52 -5.70
CA VAL A 178 -3.11 -1.85 -4.30
C VAL A 178 -4.27 -2.84 -4.15
N LEU A 179 -5.44 -2.54 -4.74
CA LEU A 179 -6.67 -3.32 -4.53
C LEU A 179 -6.70 -4.64 -5.29
N LEU A 180 -5.87 -4.83 -6.32
CA LEU A 180 -5.77 -6.10 -7.05
C LEU A 180 -4.58 -6.95 -6.59
N SER A 181 -3.75 -6.46 -5.66
CA SER A 181 -2.64 -7.20 -5.05
C SER A 181 -3.12 -8.41 -4.21
N PRO A 182 -2.25 -9.40 -3.95
CA PRO A 182 -2.60 -10.53 -3.09
C PRO A 182 -2.57 -10.19 -1.58
N PHE A 183 -2.29 -8.94 -1.19
CA PHE A 183 -2.08 -8.51 0.20
C PHE A 183 -3.33 -7.88 0.81
N ILE A 184 -3.32 -7.55 2.10
CA ILE A 184 -4.40 -6.77 2.73
C ILE A 184 -4.26 -5.29 2.31
N PRO A 185 -5.23 -4.70 1.58
CA PRO A 185 -5.14 -3.30 1.21
C PRO A 185 -5.56 -2.40 2.38
N LEU A 186 -4.81 -1.32 2.61
CA LEU A 186 -5.21 -0.20 3.45
C LEU A 186 -5.45 1.03 2.55
N LEU A 187 -6.54 1.75 2.82
CA LEU A 187 -6.85 3.03 2.18
C LEU A 187 -6.79 4.12 3.24
N PHE A 188 -6.23 5.28 2.88
CA PHE A 188 -6.32 6.45 3.74
C PHE A 188 -7.62 7.22 3.50
N MET A 189 -8.22 7.75 4.56
CA MET A 189 -9.52 8.42 4.46
C MET A 189 -9.54 9.51 3.38
N GLY A 190 -10.44 9.39 2.41
CA GLY A 190 -10.59 10.30 1.28
C GLY A 190 -9.77 9.95 0.04
N GLU A 191 -8.86 8.98 0.09
CA GLU A 191 -8.14 8.44 -1.07
C GLU A 191 -9.12 7.97 -2.16
N GLU A 192 -10.22 7.34 -1.75
CA GLU A 192 -11.17 6.68 -2.66
C GLU A 192 -11.89 7.65 -3.59
N TYR A 193 -12.04 8.91 -3.21
CA TYR A 193 -12.59 9.97 -4.06
C TYR A 193 -11.55 11.01 -4.44
N GLY A 194 -10.26 10.79 -4.15
CA GLY A 194 -9.18 11.72 -4.48
C GLY A 194 -9.31 13.05 -3.73
N GLU A 195 -9.52 13.00 -2.42
CA GLU A 195 -9.50 14.16 -1.52
C GLU A 195 -8.29 15.06 -1.82
N THR A 196 -8.50 16.39 -1.80
CA THR A 196 -7.45 17.37 -2.07
C THR A 196 -6.96 18.07 -0.81
N ALA A 197 -7.73 18.03 0.28
CA ALA A 197 -7.29 18.52 1.58
C ALA A 197 -5.99 17.80 2.01
N PRO A 198 -4.92 18.53 2.40
CA PRO A 198 -3.69 17.92 2.90
C PRO A 198 -3.96 17.18 4.22
N PHE A 199 -2.99 16.42 4.71
CA PHE A 199 -3.07 15.84 6.06
C PHE A 199 -1.81 16.17 6.88
N PRO A 200 -1.68 17.43 7.35
CA PRO A 200 -0.49 17.86 8.09
C PRO A 200 -0.41 17.29 9.49
N TYR A 201 0.79 17.31 10.06
CA TYR A 201 1.01 17.09 11.48
C TYR A 201 0.51 18.32 12.28
N PHE A 202 -0.37 18.09 13.26
CA PHE A 202 -0.92 19.13 14.13
C PHE A 202 -0.94 18.66 15.58
N ILE A 203 -0.79 19.60 16.51
CA ILE A 203 -0.78 19.39 17.96
C ILE A 203 -1.70 20.41 18.65
N SER A 204 -2.02 20.15 19.92
CA SER A 204 -2.73 21.09 20.79
C SER A 204 -2.18 20.94 22.21
N HIS A 205 -0.89 21.27 22.39
CA HIS A 205 -0.25 21.25 23.70
C HIS A 205 -0.53 22.56 24.46
N SER A 206 -0.46 22.51 25.79
CA SER A 206 -0.58 23.70 26.65
C SER A 206 0.76 24.23 27.14
N ASP A 207 1.80 23.38 27.15
CA ASP A 207 3.15 23.74 27.58
C ASP A 207 3.90 24.49 26.46
N PRO A 208 4.26 25.78 26.66
CA PRO A 208 4.97 26.58 25.65
C PRO A 208 6.33 25.99 25.23
N ASP A 209 7.06 25.37 26.16
CA ASP A 209 8.38 24.82 25.86
C ASP A 209 8.25 23.57 24.98
N LEU A 210 7.22 22.75 25.22
CA LEU A 210 6.89 21.60 24.36
C LEU A 210 6.43 22.05 22.97
N ILE A 211 5.60 23.10 22.88
CA ILE A 211 5.16 23.65 21.59
C ILE A 211 6.37 24.08 20.76
N GLU A 212 7.31 24.80 21.37
CA GLU A 212 8.48 25.30 20.66
C GLU A 212 9.47 24.18 20.30
N ALA A 213 9.63 23.18 21.18
CA ALA A 213 10.38 21.97 20.87
C ALA A 213 9.82 21.23 19.66
N VAL A 214 8.48 21.10 19.54
CA VAL A 214 7.83 20.46 18.39
C VAL A 214 8.04 21.27 17.10
N ARG A 215 7.86 22.59 17.14
CA ARG A 215 8.07 23.47 15.98
C ARG A 215 9.50 23.35 15.46
N LYS A 216 10.48 23.42 16.36
CA LYS A 216 11.90 23.27 16.00
C LYS A 216 12.20 21.88 15.46
N GLY A 217 11.73 20.83 16.13
CA GLY A 217 11.93 19.44 15.70
C GLY A 217 11.42 19.20 14.28
N ARG A 218 10.22 19.68 13.95
CA ARG A 218 9.67 19.59 12.58
C ARG A 218 10.49 20.39 11.57
N GLN A 219 10.95 21.59 11.92
CA GLN A 219 11.80 22.37 11.04
C GLN A 219 13.14 21.66 10.74
N ASP A 220 13.75 21.06 11.76
CA ASP A 220 15.01 20.31 11.64
C ASP A 220 14.83 19.04 10.79
N GLU A 221 13.71 18.31 10.97
CA GLU A 221 13.35 17.16 10.12
C GLU A 221 13.25 17.58 8.64
N PHE A 222 12.52 18.66 8.32
CA PHE A 222 12.37 19.10 6.93
C PHE A 222 13.66 19.60 6.30
N ALA A 223 14.55 20.21 7.08
CA ALA A 223 15.86 20.63 6.62
C ALA A 223 16.71 19.43 6.13
N ALA A 224 16.59 18.27 6.80
CA ALA A 224 17.27 17.04 6.41
C ALA A 224 16.80 16.48 5.05
N PHE A 225 15.59 16.86 4.60
CA PHE A 225 15.04 16.49 3.29
C PHE A 225 15.23 17.58 2.21
N HIS A 226 15.99 18.65 2.49
CA HIS A 226 16.29 19.76 1.57
C HIS A 226 15.06 20.53 1.03
N TRP A 227 13.93 20.53 1.75
CA TRP A 227 12.77 21.33 1.35
C TRP A 227 12.97 22.81 1.71
N GLN A 228 12.59 23.70 0.80
CA GLN A 228 12.65 25.16 1.01
C GLN A 228 11.24 25.72 1.27
N GLY A 229 11.10 26.53 2.32
CA GLY A 229 9.85 27.23 2.63
C GLY A 229 9.54 27.28 4.13
N LYS A 230 8.41 27.89 4.49
CA LYS A 230 7.90 27.89 5.86
C LYS A 230 6.92 26.73 6.03
N SER A 231 7.27 25.76 6.87
CA SER A 231 6.36 24.66 7.22
C SER A 231 5.11 25.20 7.95
N PRO A 232 3.92 24.58 7.76
CA PRO A 232 2.75 24.87 8.59
C PRO A 232 3.08 24.76 10.09
N ASP A 233 2.66 25.74 10.89
CA ASP A 233 2.80 25.66 12.35
C ASP A 233 1.90 24.54 12.89
N PRO A 234 2.46 23.48 13.52
CA PRO A 234 1.65 22.38 14.05
C PRO A 234 0.65 22.79 15.13
N GLN A 235 0.93 23.87 15.88
CA GLN A 235 0.06 24.35 16.96
C GLN A 235 -1.04 25.31 16.47
N ASP A 236 -0.94 25.82 15.23
CA ASP A 236 -1.96 26.70 14.65
C ASP A 236 -3.22 25.89 14.31
N GLU A 237 -4.38 26.33 14.81
CA GLU A 237 -5.68 25.71 14.55
C GLU A 237 -6.00 25.64 13.04
N ALA A 238 -5.45 26.57 12.24
CA ALA A 238 -5.58 26.53 10.78
C ALA A 238 -4.90 25.30 10.16
N THR A 239 -3.86 24.73 10.80
CA THR A 239 -3.22 23.49 10.35
C THR A 239 -4.14 22.29 10.52
N TYR A 240 -4.78 22.15 11.69
CA TYR A 240 -5.83 21.13 11.90
C TYR A 240 -7.03 21.35 10.96
N SER A 241 -7.49 22.59 10.82
CA SER A 241 -8.68 22.89 10.02
C SER A 241 -8.51 22.54 8.53
N ARG A 242 -7.31 22.70 7.98
CA ARG A 242 -6.97 22.30 6.61
C ARG A 242 -6.90 20.77 6.40
N ALA A 243 -6.75 20.00 7.49
CA ALA A 243 -6.71 18.53 7.42
C ALA A 243 -8.10 17.88 7.25
N LYS A 244 -9.17 18.67 7.43
CA LYS A 244 -10.55 18.17 7.41
C LYS A 244 -10.98 17.81 5.99
N LEU A 245 -11.56 16.62 5.86
CA LEU A 245 -12.08 16.10 4.61
C LEU A 245 -13.20 16.98 4.05
N ASN A 246 -13.21 17.17 2.73
CA ASN A 246 -14.32 17.76 2.01
C ASN A 246 -15.17 16.65 1.38
N HIS A 247 -16.11 16.10 2.16
CA HIS A 247 -16.98 15.02 1.71
C HIS A 247 -17.89 15.39 0.51
N ASN A 248 -18.09 16.67 0.21
CA ASN A 248 -18.89 17.07 -0.95
C ASN A 248 -18.17 16.76 -2.28
N LEU A 249 -16.83 16.66 -2.28
CA LEU A 249 -16.07 16.33 -3.48
C LEU A 249 -16.52 15.01 -4.10
N ARG A 250 -16.82 13.99 -3.28
CA ARG A 250 -17.22 12.65 -3.73
C ARG A 250 -18.47 12.60 -4.62
N CYS A 251 -19.25 13.69 -4.67
CA CYS A 251 -20.44 13.81 -5.50
C CYS A 251 -20.20 14.48 -6.87
N ASN A 252 -18.98 14.96 -7.13
CA ASN A 252 -18.67 15.85 -8.26
C ASN A 252 -17.58 15.29 -9.17
N GLY A 253 -17.72 15.51 -10.49
CA GLY A 253 -16.66 15.33 -11.49
C GLY A 253 -15.81 14.06 -11.35
N GLN A 254 -14.48 14.24 -11.42
CA GLN A 254 -13.47 13.18 -11.29
C GLN A 254 -13.52 12.46 -9.94
N HIS A 255 -13.83 13.16 -8.84
CA HIS A 255 -13.89 12.58 -7.50
C HIS A 255 -15.00 11.52 -7.39
N ARG A 256 -16.19 11.80 -7.94
CA ARG A 256 -17.27 10.81 -8.01
C ARG A 256 -16.88 9.60 -8.85
N VAL A 257 -16.23 9.84 -9.99
CA VAL A 257 -15.77 8.76 -10.88
C VAL A 257 -14.73 7.89 -10.18
N LEU A 258 -13.78 8.48 -9.45
CA LEU A 258 -12.77 7.75 -8.70
C LEU A 258 -13.39 6.92 -7.56
N LEU A 259 -14.42 7.44 -6.88
CA LEU A 259 -15.17 6.69 -5.87
C LEU A 259 -15.85 5.46 -6.48
N GLU A 260 -16.55 5.63 -7.60
CA GLU A 260 -17.19 4.51 -8.29
C GLU A 260 -16.16 3.51 -8.83
N PHE A 261 -14.99 3.99 -9.26
CA PHE A 261 -13.87 3.15 -9.68
C PHE A 261 -13.33 2.30 -8.52
N HIS A 262 -13.12 2.89 -7.34
CA HIS A 262 -12.72 2.16 -6.13
C HIS A 262 -13.77 1.13 -5.71
N LYS A 263 -15.07 1.47 -5.77
CA LYS A 263 -16.16 0.53 -5.51
C LYS A 263 -16.11 -0.65 -6.48
N GLN A 264 -15.88 -0.40 -7.77
CA GLN A 264 -15.76 -1.45 -8.77
C GLN A 264 -14.55 -2.37 -8.51
N LEU A 265 -13.40 -1.80 -8.13
CA LEU A 265 -12.22 -2.57 -7.74
C LEU A 265 -12.47 -3.44 -6.50
N VAL A 266 -13.09 -2.88 -5.45
CA VAL A 266 -13.45 -3.63 -4.24
C VAL A 266 -14.45 -4.75 -4.56
N ARG A 267 -15.41 -4.48 -5.45
CA ARG A 267 -16.37 -5.49 -5.92
C ARG A 267 -15.64 -6.64 -6.64
N LEU A 268 -14.81 -6.32 -7.64
CA LEU A 268 -14.02 -7.33 -8.37
C LEU A 268 -13.16 -8.16 -7.43
N ARG A 269 -12.49 -7.50 -6.47
CA ARG A 269 -11.66 -8.17 -5.46
C ARG A 269 -12.44 -9.17 -4.63
N LYS A 270 -13.69 -8.85 -4.24
CA LYS A 270 -14.55 -9.72 -3.42
C LYS A 270 -15.20 -10.84 -4.22
N GLU A 271 -15.66 -10.55 -5.43
CA GLU A 271 -16.49 -11.44 -6.24
C GLU A 271 -15.67 -12.38 -7.15
N THR A 272 -14.40 -12.06 -7.42
CA THR A 272 -13.53 -12.88 -8.28
C THR A 272 -12.64 -13.80 -7.45
N PRO A 273 -12.80 -15.14 -7.53
CA PRO A 273 -12.07 -16.10 -6.68
C PRO A 273 -10.54 -15.92 -6.67
N ALA A 274 -9.94 -15.70 -7.85
CA ALA A 274 -8.50 -15.47 -7.97
C ALA A 274 -8.02 -14.18 -7.26
N LEU A 275 -8.88 -13.16 -7.17
CA LEU A 275 -8.56 -11.89 -6.50
C LEU A 275 -8.84 -11.93 -5.01
N ALA A 276 -9.92 -12.60 -4.60
CA ALA A 276 -10.32 -12.76 -3.21
C ALA A 276 -9.33 -13.64 -2.42
N TYR A 277 -8.64 -14.57 -3.10
CA TYR A 277 -7.68 -15.46 -2.48
C TYR A 277 -6.30 -14.80 -2.28
N LEU A 278 -5.98 -14.45 -1.04
CA LEU A 278 -4.73 -13.78 -0.65
C LEU A 278 -3.56 -14.77 -0.60
N SER A 279 -2.93 -15.04 -1.75
CA SER A 279 -1.84 -16.01 -1.87
C SER A 279 -0.73 -15.52 -2.80
N LYS A 280 0.52 -15.63 -2.36
CA LYS A 280 1.70 -15.41 -3.21
C LYS A 280 1.97 -16.62 -4.10
N ASP A 281 1.69 -17.84 -3.62
CA ASP A 281 1.86 -19.07 -4.40
C ASP A 281 0.91 -19.17 -5.61
N ASN A 282 -0.17 -18.38 -5.59
CA ASN A 282 -1.14 -18.26 -6.67
C ASN A 282 -1.08 -16.90 -7.37
N THR A 283 0.09 -16.30 -7.38
CA THR A 283 0.37 -15.02 -8.02
C THR A 283 1.70 -15.13 -8.77
N ASP A 284 1.71 -14.80 -10.07
CA ASP A 284 2.91 -14.54 -10.86
C ASP A 284 2.93 -13.06 -11.21
N ILE A 285 4.10 -12.42 -11.11
CA ILE A 285 4.28 -10.99 -11.40
C ILE A 285 5.52 -10.84 -12.26
N ARG A 286 5.38 -10.17 -13.40
CA ARG A 286 6.49 -9.93 -14.33
C ARG A 286 6.69 -8.45 -14.57
N ALA A 287 7.88 -7.96 -14.22
CA ALA A 287 8.34 -6.63 -14.58
C ALA A 287 8.96 -6.62 -15.97
N ILE A 288 8.44 -5.77 -16.84
CA ILE A 288 9.05 -5.44 -18.13
C ILE A 288 9.70 -4.06 -17.99
N GLU A 289 10.87 -4.03 -17.36
CA GLU A 289 11.55 -2.79 -16.91
C GLU A 289 11.71 -1.76 -18.03
N LYS A 290 12.14 -2.19 -19.22
CA LYS A 290 12.36 -1.32 -20.39
C LYS A 290 11.10 -0.53 -20.80
N HIS A 291 9.92 -1.11 -20.59
CA HIS A 291 8.64 -0.55 -21.00
C HIS A 291 7.81 -0.01 -19.82
N LYS A 292 8.32 -0.14 -18.58
CA LYS A 292 7.62 0.18 -17.33
C LYS A 292 6.23 -0.47 -17.25
N LEU A 293 6.16 -1.75 -17.61
CA LEU A 293 4.93 -2.54 -17.55
C LEU A 293 5.03 -3.64 -16.49
N LEU A 294 3.93 -3.90 -15.78
CA LEU A 294 3.78 -5.07 -14.91
C LEU A 294 2.65 -5.95 -15.44
N LEU A 295 2.94 -7.24 -15.62
CA LEU A 295 1.93 -8.26 -15.85
C LEU A 295 1.73 -9.04 -14.56
N LEU A 296 0.57 -8.88 -13.95
CA LEU A 296 0.11 -9.67 -12.81
C LEU A 296 -0.77 -10.80 -13.33
N HIS A 297 -0.52 -12.04 -12.91
CA HIS A 297 -1.38 -13.19 -13.14
C HIS A 297 -1.74 -13.81 -11.79
N ARG A 298 -3.03 -13.98 -11.52
CA ARG A 298 -3.54 -14.57 -10.28
C ARG A 298 -4.52 -15.68 -10.60
N TRP A 299 -4.54 -16.75 -9.81
CA TRP A 299 -5.44 -17.87 -10.04
C TRP A 299 -6.00 -18.50 -8.75
N LYS A 300 -7.17 -19.13 -8.86
CA LYS A 300 -7.70 -20.01 -7.83
C LYS A 300 -8.59 -21.08 -8.48
N GLY A 301 -8.11 -22.32 -8.50
CA GLY A 301 -8.72 -23.36 -9.34
C GLY A 301 -8.67 -22.94 -10.81
N ASP A 302 -9.80 -23.07 -11.52
CA ASP A 302 -9.91 -22.69 -12.93
C ASP A 302 -10.18 -21.19 -13.15
N ASN A 303 -10.41 -20.42 -12.08
CA ASN A 303 -10.57 -18.98 -12.18
C ASN A 303 -9.18 -18.33 -12.28
N GLU A 304 -8.91 -17.67 -13.40
CA GLU A 304 -7.65 -16.97 -13.65
C GLU A 304 -7.90 -15.52 -14.07
N VAL A 305 -7.04 -14.63 -13.58
CA VAL A 305 -7.08 -13.18 -13.87
C VAL A 305 -5.70 -12.74 -14.30
N ILE A 306 -5.63 -11.95 -15.38
CA ILE A 306 -4.44 -11.18 -15.71
C ILE A 306 -4.73 -9.69 -15.57
N VAL A 307 -3.76 -8.94 -15.08
CA VAL A 307 -3.81 -7.48 -15.01
C VAL A 307 -2.54 -6.92 -15.63
N LEU A 308 -2.71 -5.97 -16.55
CA LEU A 308 -1.63 -5.31 -17.24
C LEU A 308 -1.55 -3.87 -16.75
N PHE A 309 -0.50 -3.54 -16.03
CA PHE A 309 -0.26 -2.19 -15.52
C PHE A 309 0.78 -1.47 -16.37
N SER A 310 0.50 -0.21 -16.73
CA SER A 310 1.37 0.65 -17.52
C SER A 310 1.77 1.88 -16.72
N LEU A 311 3.03 1.93 -16.27
CA LEU A 311 3.62 3.02 -15.46
C LEU A 311 4.54 3.91 -16.32
N ASN A 312 4.29 3.98 -17.63
CA ASN A 312 5.04 4.81 -18.56
C ASN A 312 4.25 6.07 -18.94
N ASN A 313 4.95 6.99 -19.62
CA ASN A 313 4.39 8.23 -20.14
C ASN A 313 3.86 8.13 -21.58
N ASN A 314 4.07 6.99 -22.25
CA ASN A 314 3.79 6.83 -23.68
C ASN A 314 3.02 5.53 -23.95
N GLN A 315 2.08 5.59 -24.89
CA GLN A 315 1.45 4.38 -25.40
C GLN A 315 2.51 3.35 -25.83
N THR A 316 2.33 2.11 -25.38
CA THR A 316 3.30 1.04 -25.61
C THR A 316 2.61 -0.17 -26.23
N ALA A 317 3.07 -0.56 -27.43
CA ALA A 317 2.70 -1.83 -28.07
C ALA A 317 3.80 -2.86 -27.81
N ILE A 318 3.43 -4.03 -27.29
CA ILE A 318 4.37 -5.07 -26.88
C ILE A 318 3.72 -6.46 -26.96
N THR A 319 4.54 -7.49 -27.16
CA THR A 319 4.14 -8.88 -26.97
C THR A 319 4.48 -9.32 -25.55
N LEU A 320 3.48 -9.75 -24.79
CA LEU A 320 3.62 -10.16 -23.40
C LEU A 320 3.36 -11.66 -23.25
N PRO A 321 4.01 -12.33 -22.28
CA PRO A 321 3.84 -13.76 -22.04
C PRO A 321 2.53 -14.05 -21.30
N VAL A 322 1.41 -13.80 -21.96
CA VAL A 322 0.07 -14.04 -21.43
C VAL A 322 -0.23 -15.54 -21.46
N PRO A 323 -0.70 -16.17 -20.37
CA PRO A 323 -0.98 -17.60 -20.38
C PRO A 323 -2.00 -18.01 -21.45
N ALA A 324 -1.87 -19.23 -21.95
CA ALA A 324 -2.72 -19.72 -23.04
C ALA A 324 -4.20 -19.77 -22.63
N GLY A 325 -5.06 -19.30 -23.53
CA GLY A 325 -6.50 -19.22 -23.29
C GLY A 325 -7.18 -18.06 -24.00
N ARG A 326 -8.49 -17.95 -23.78
CA ARG A 326 -9.28 -16.78 -24.15
C ARG A 326 -9.54 -15.97 -22.90
N TRP A 327 -9.38 -14.66 -23.00
CA TRP A 327 -9.45 -13.72 -21.90
C TRP A 327 -10.42 -12.61 -22.28
N GLN A 328 -11.42 -12.38 -21.43
CA GLN A 328 -12.39 -11.31 -21.59
C GLN A 328 -11.97 -10.12 -20.73
N LYS A 329 -11.98 -8.91 -21.29
CA LYS A 329 -11.70 -7.67 -20.55
C LYS A 329 -12.90 -7.38 -19.63
N TRP A 330 -12.61 -7.07 -18.37
CA TRP A 330 -13.62 -6.76 -17.35
C TRP A 330 -13.50 -5.33 -16.82
N LEU A 331 -12.28 -4.79 -16.78
CA LEU A 331 -12.03 -3.42 -16.38
C LEU A 331 -10.84 -2.87 -17.15
N ASP A 332 -10.96 -1.65 -17.64
CA ASP A 332 -9.83 -0.88 -18.18
C ASP A 332 -9.94 0.55 -17.68
N SER A 333 -8.91 1.02 -16.96
CA SER A 333 -8.90 2.34 -16.36
C SER A 333 -8.93 3.47 -17.39
N ALA A 334 -8.59 3.20 -18.65
CA ALA A 334 -8.60 4.16 -19.75
C ALA A 334 -9.96 4.32 -20.45
N GLU A 335 -10.98 3.52 -20.10
CA GLU A 335 -12.32 3.65 -20.66
C GLU A 335 -12.96 5.01 -20.34
N GLU A 336 -13.76 5.53 -21.28
CA GLU A 336 -14.41 6.84 -21.15
C GLU A 336 -15.34 6.93 -19.92
N ARG A 337 -15.98 5.82 -19.53
CA ARG A 337 -16.81 5.75 -18.31
C ARG A 337 -16.03 6.09 -17.04
N TRP A 338 -14.71 5.88 -17.05
CA TRP A 338 -13.79 6.22 -15.97
C TRP A 338 -13.03 7.53 -16.25
N GLN A 339 -13.54 8.34 -17.17
CA GLN A 339 -12.89 9.57 -17.67
C GLN A 339 -11.46 9.34 -18.16
N GLY A 340 -11.17 8.14 -18.67
CA GLY A 340 -9.92 7.86 -19.35
C GLY A 340 -9.89 8.44 -20.77
N LYS A 341 -8.72 8.37 -21.41
CA LYS A 341 -8.48 8.92 -22.76
C LYS A 341 -8.97 8.01 -23.91
N GLY A 342 -9.71 6.95 -23.60
CA GLY A 342 -10.17 5.94 -24.55
C GLY A 342 -9.39 4.63 -24.42
N SER A 343 -10.12 3.51 -24.40
CA SER A 343 -9.53 2.18 -24.36
C SER A 343 -9.03 1.77 -25.75
N ILE A 344 -7.75 1.40 -25.82
CA ILE A 344 -7.12 0.79 -27.01
C ILE A 344 -6.88 -0.71 -26.83
N VAL A 345 -7.29 -1.24 -25.67
CA VAL A 345 -7.11 -2.63 -25.27
C VAL A 345 -8.30 -3.43 -25.78
N PRO A 346 -8.09 -4.57 -26.48
CA PRO A 346 -9.17 -5.34 -27.06
C PRO A 346 -10.12 -5.90 -25.99
N GLU A 347 -11.41 -6.01 -26.32
CA GLU A 347 -12.41 -6.64 -25.43
C GLU A 347 -12.11 -8.11 -25.15
N ARG A 348 -11.51 -8.80 -26.12
CA ARG A 348 -11.10 -10.20 -26.00
C ARG A 348 -9.66 -10.37 -26.46
N LEU A 349 -8.92 -11.16 -25.70
CA LEU A 349 -7.54 -11.51 -25.97
C LEU A 349 -7.44 -13.03 -26.07
N SER A 350 -6.94 -13.53 -27.20
CA SER A 350 -6.60 -14.95 -27.36
C SER A 350 -5.09 -15.09 -27.31
N SER A 351 -4.59 -15.97 -26.44
CA SER A 351 -3.16 -16.23 -26.27
C SER A 351 -2.83 -17.70 -26.48
N LYS A 352 -1.68 -17.98 -27.09
CA LYS A 352 -1.05 -19.31 -27.15
C LYS A 352 0.20 -19.41 -26.26
N GLY A 353 0.30 -18.53 -25.26
CA GLY A 353 1.48 -18.36 -24.40
C GLY A 353 2.10 -16.97 -24.50
N GLU A 354 1.76 -16.23 -25.56
CA GLU A 354 2.09 -14.82 -25.75
C GLU A 354 0.93 -14.11 -26.46
N ALA A 355 0.79 -12.80 -26.23
CA ALA A 355 -0.17 -11.97 -26.94
C ALA A 355 0.34 -10.54 -27.14
N ALA A 356 0.08 -9.98 -28.33
CA ALA A 356 0.37 -8.60 -28.66
C ALA A 356 -0.71 -7.67 -28.09
N ILE A 357 -0.30 -6.68 -27.30
CA ILE A 357 -1.20 -5.76 -26.60
C ILE A 357 -0.62 -4.35 -26.68
N THR A 358 -1.52 -3.38 -26.79
CA THR A 358 -1.19 -1.97 -26.69
C THR A 358 -1.84 -1.38 -25.45
N LEU A 359 -1.06 -0.71 -24.61
CA LEU A 359 -1.54 -0.05 -23.39
C LEU A 359 -1.29 1.45 -23.47
N GLY A 360 -2.23 2.23 -22.93
CA GLY A 360 -2.05 3.66 -22.72
C GLY A 360 -1.07 3.97 -21.59
N PRO A 361 -0.63 5.23 -21.46
CA PRO A 361 0.17 5.67 -20.33
C PRO A 361 -0.67 5.70 -19.05
N TRP A 362 -0.04 5.42 -17.92
CA TRP A 362 -0.66 5.48 -16.58
C TRP A 362 -1.99 4.73 -16.45
N SER A 363 -2.11 3.57 -17.08
CA SER A 363 -3.37 2.82 -17.14
C SER A 363 -3.21 1.35 -16.75
N PHE A 364 -4.32 0.68 -16.49
CA PHE A 364 -4.32 -0.78 -16.42
C PHE A 364 -5.56 -1.40 -17.05
N ALA A 365 -5.42 -2.63 -17.50
CA ALA A 365 -6.52 -3.47 -17.97
C ALA A 365 -6.52 -4.83 -17.26
N LEU A 366 -7.69 -5.25 -16.80
CA LEU A 366 -7.93 -6.53 -16.14
C LEU A 366 -8.76 -7.42 -17.06
N PHE A 367 -8.29 -8.66 -17.21
CA PHE A 367 -8.99 -9.69 -17.93
C PHE A 367 -9.21 -10.92 -17.06
N ILE A 368 -10.33 -11.61 -17.29
CA ILE A 368 -10.65 -12.89 -16.67
C ILE A 368 -10.68 -13.95 -17.76
N LYS A 369 -10.10 -15.11 -17.49
CA LYS A 369 -10.09 -16.24 -18.42
C LYS A 369 -11.52 -16.74 -18.65
N GLU A 370 -11.89 -16.94 -19.91
CA GLU A 370 -13.15 -17.59 -20.28
C GLU A 370 -13.06 -19.08 -19.95
N THR A 371 -14.12 -19.61 -19.34
CA THR A 371 -14.30 -21.05 -19.08
C THR A 371 -14.53 -21.84 -20.35
#